data_AF-A0A932JYC7-F1
#
_entry.id   AF-A0A932JYC7-F1
#
_cell.length_a   1.000
_cell.length_b   1.000
_cell.length_c   1.000
_cell.angle_alpha   90.00
_cell.angle_beta   90.00
_cell.angle_gamma   90.00
#
_symmetry.space_group_name_H-M   'P 1'
#
loop_
_entity.id
_entity.type
_entity.pdbx_description
1 polymer ?
#
loop_
_entity_poly.entity_id
_entity_poly.type
_entity_poly.pdbx_seq_one_letter_code
_entity_poly.pdbx_strand_id
1 'polypeptide(L)'
;MSAKTAQIRDLNKPIKGFGQSVFWRFASLWLLVTIFYFIYNSHPIYTGPDFDRARTIIDPAYTIFSLLALPYTWFTLKFNYRFKDDFQDPSIIFFVLLKRIGLMFATRDYKQVAGLFKVKRFNNFCLKLLVKGFFLPLMVKFVFHHTDVIQYLMQRISTPMDGIMLSNWFLDLIYNGIFIVDTGVAIVGYGLELKWLGNKTKSVEPTALGWASAIMCYPPFNGISSQYFPLLDKQELYIPFTDEQKILVRVVITLLYGVFVWGTIALGVRFSNLSNKGIIDRGPYKYIRHPAYASKNIAWWFEHLQYMKGGKNILPLLCWNMIYTVRALTEERHLMKDPDYKAYCKKVKYRFIPGVF
;
A
#
# COMPACT_ATOMS: atom_id res chain seq x y z
N MET A 1 -4.54 29.16 -35.09
CA MET A 1 -4.47 28.07 -34.08
C MET A 1 -4.85 28.63 -32.71
N SER A 2 -6.02 28.26 -32.18
CA SER A 2 -6.55 28.79 -30.91
C SER A 2 -5.64 28.47 -29.72
N ALA A 3 -5.41 29.46 -28.86
CA ALA A 3 -4.67 29.36 -27.59
C ALA A 3 -5.13 28.20 -26.67
N LYS A 4 -6.34 27.66 -26.88
CA LYS A 4 -6.87 26.47 -26.20
C LYS A 4 -6.01 25.20 -26.39
N THR A 5 -5.20 25.13 -27.45
CA THR A 5 -4.41 23.92 -27.79
C THR A 5 -2.96 23.94 -27.25
N ALA A 6 -2.49 25.08 -26.73
CA ALA A 6 -1.10 25.21 -26.23
C ALA A 6 -0.92 24.64 -24.81
N GLN A 7 -1.98 24.63 -24.00
CA GLN A 7 -1.94 24.30 -22.57
C GLN A 7 -1.61 22.81 -22.28
N ILE A 8 -1.79 21.90 -23.26
CA ILE A 8 -1.62 20.44 -23.06
C ILE A 8 -0.29 19.90 -23.64
N ARG A 9 0.46 20.71 -24.41
CA ARG A 9 1.62 20.25 -25.20
C ARG A 9 2.86 19.89 -24.38
N ASP A 10 3.07 20.51 -23.22
CA ASP A 10 4.33 20.41 -22.48
C ASP A 10 4.60 19.03 -21.89
N LEU A 11 3.55 18.33 -21.46
CA LEU A 11 3.70 16.96 -20.96
C LEU A 11 3.99 15.96 -22.10
N ASN A 12 3.84 16.35 -23.37
CA ASN A 12 4.10 15.51 -24.55
C ASN A 12 5.49 15.75 -25.18
N LYS A 13 6.33 16.61 -24.59
CA LYS A 13 7.66 16.92 -25.11
C LYS A 13 8.74 16.47 -24.12
N PRO A 14 9.78 15.74 -24.57
CA PRO A 14 10.91 15.40 -23.71
C PRO A 14 11.72 16.64 -23.33
N ILE A 15 12.43 16.56 -22.20
CA ILE A 15 13.47 17.54 -21.85
C ILE A 15 14.64 17.34 -22.82
N LYS A 16 15.08 18.41 -23.49
CA LYS A 16 16.20 18.36 -24.43
C LYS A 16 17.53 18.35 -23.67
N GLY A 17 18.51 17.59 -24.16
CA GLY A 17 19.87 17.55 -23.60
C GLY A 17 20.01 16.65 -22.37
N PHE A 18 21.07 15.84 -22.35
CA PHE A 18 21.31 14.86 -21.28
C PHE A 18 21.46 15.52 -19.89
N GLY A 19 22.34 16.54 -19.78
CA GLY A 19 22.58 17.24 -18.51
C GLY A 19 21.34 17.94 -17.95
N GLN A 20 20.56 18.61 -18.81
CA GLN A 20 19.30 19.23 -18.40
C GLN A 20 18.27 18.19 -17.93
N SER A 21 18.17 17.05 -18.61
CA SER A 21 17.28 15.96 -18.18
C SER A 21 17.70 15.38 -16.83
N VAL A 22 19.00 15.18 -16.59
CA VAL A 22 19.51 14.73 -15.28
C VAL A 22 19.12 15.73 -14.19
N PHE A 23 19.46 17.01 -14.39
CA PHE A 23 19.21 18.07 -13.41
C PHE A 23 17.72 18.19 -13.06
N TRP A 24 16.85 18.36 -14.06
CA TRP A 24 15.43 18.61 -13.79
C TRP A 24 14.70 17.42 -13.17
N ARG A 25 15.08 16.19 -13.52
CA ARG A 25 14.50 15.00 -12.87
C ARG A 25 14.96 14.88 -11.43
N PHE A 26 16.25 15.05 -11.17
CA PHE A 26 16.78 15.02 -9.81
C PHE A 26 16.16 16.13 -8.97
N ALA A 27 16.24 17.39 -9.39
CA ALA A 27 15.73 18.54 -8.64
C ALA A 27 14.23 18.43 -8.35
N SER A 28 13.45 17.98 -9.35
CA SER A 28 11.99 17.81 -9.17
C SER A 28 11.67 16.65 -8.24
N LEU A 29 12.37 15.51 -8.36
CA LEU A 29 12.16 14.38 -7.47
C LEU A 29 12.61 14.71 -6.04
N TRP A 30 13.74 15.38 -5.90
CA TRP A 30 14.26 15.83 -4.61
C TRP A 30 13.26 16.76 -3.94
N LEU A 31 12.84 17.84 -4.61
CA LEU A 31 11.84 18.77 -4.08
C LEU A 31 10.53 18.08 -3.71
N LEU A 32 10.04 17.16 -4.54
CA LEU A 32 8.83 16.39 -4.25
C LEU A 32 8.97 15.58 -2.95
N VAL A 33 10.07 14.86 -2.78
CA VAL A 33 10.34 14.08 -1.57
C VAL A 33 10.58 14.99 -0.36
N THR A 34 11.25 16.13 -0.54
CA THR A 34 11.44 17.16 0.50
C THR A 34 10.11 17.72 0.99
N ILE A 35 9.11 17.91 0.11
CA ILE A 35 7.76 18.34 0.51
C ILE A 35 7.12 17.28 1.42
N PHE A 36 7.20 15.99 1.08
CA PHE A 36 6.69 14.93 1.95
C PHE A 36 7.44 14.86 3.28
N TYR A 37 8.77 14.98 3.25
CA TYR A 37 9.61 15.03 4.44
C TYR A 37 9.22 16.21 5.35
N PHE A 38 9.00 17.39 4.78
CA PHE A 38 8.55 18.55 5.52
C PHE A 38 7.17 18.35 6.14
N ILE A 39 6.19 17.84 5.37
CA ILE A 39 4.85 17.53 5.88
C ILE A 39 4.94 16.54 7.05
N TYR A 40 5.79 15.53 6.93
CA TYR A 40 5.94 14.51 7.96
C TYR A 40 6.53 15.06 9.26
N ASN A 41 7.38 16.08 9.17
CA ASN A 41 8.03 16.71 10.31
C ASN A 41 7.28 17.94 10.87
N SER A 42 6.23 18.43 10.20
CA SER A 42 5.54 19.67 10.58
C SER A 42 4.03 19.53 10.77
N HIS A 43 3.38 18.55 10.15
CA HIS A 43 1.93 18.40 10.21
C HIS A 43 1.49 17.76 11.54
N PRO A 44 0.50 18.31 12.26
CA PRO A 44 0.09 17.85 13.60
C PRO A 44 -0.21 16.35 13.72
N ILE A 45 -0.79 15.75 12.67
CA ILE A 45 -1.04 14.30 12.60
C ILE A 45 0.26 13.49 12.70
N TYR A 46 1.32 13.90 12.00
CA TYR A 46 2.60 13.16 11.92
C TYR A 46 3.60 13.55 13.00
N THR A 47 3.40 14.68 13.68
CA THR A 47 4.18 15.08 14.86
C THR A 47 3.65 14.45 16.15
N GLY A 48 2.51 13.75 16.10
CA GLY A 48 1.97 13.03 17.24
C GLY A 48 2.83 11.84 17.69
N PRO A 49 2.65 11.35 18.93
CA PRO A 49 3.46 10.27 19.52
C PRO A 49 3.48 8.99 18.69
N ASP A 50 2.36 8.69 18.02
CA ASP A 50 2.18 7.52 17.16
C ASP A 50 3.19 7.42 16.00
N PHE A 51 3.84 8.53 15.64
CA PHE A 51 4.77 8.62 14.52
C PHE A 51 6.21 8.94 14.95
N ASP A 52 6.50 9.01 16.26
CA ASP A 52 7.83 9.34 16.80
C ASP A 52 8.90 8.37 16.30
N ARG A 53 8.64 7.06 16.43
CA ARG A 53 9.55 6.02 15.92
C ARG A 53 9.69 6.05 14.40
N ALA A 54 8.62 6.43 13.71
CA ALA A 54 8.66 6.53 12.26
C ALA A 54 9.55 7.70 11.79
N ARG A 55 9.59 8.81 12.54
CA ARG A 55 10.52 9.93 12.26
C ARG A 55 11.99 9.51 12.37
N THR A 56 12.35 8.61 13.30
CA THR A 56 13.75 8.15 13.45
C THR A 56 14.28 7.37 12.24
N ILE A 57 13.41 6.77 11.41
CA ILE A 57 13.80 6.13 10.15
C ILE A 57 13.75 7.11 8.97
N ILE A 58 12.81 8.06 9.00
CA ILE A 58 12.59 8.99 7.88
C ILE A 58 13.78 9.93 7.67
N ASP A 59 14.43 10.39 8.73
CA ASP A 59 15.60 11.27 8.62
C ASP A 59 16.81 10.58 7.94
N PRO A 60 17.23 9.37 8.37
CA PRO A 60 18.21 8.58 7.62
C PRO A 60 17.77 8.27 6.20
N ALA A 61 16.52 7.86 5.98
CA ALA A 61 16.02 7.50 4.65
C ALA A 61 16.05 8.70 3.69
N TYR A 62 15.67 9.89 4.16
CA TYR A 62 15.73 11.13 3.39
C TYR A 62 17.17 11.54 3.08
N THR A 63 18.09 11.36 4.03
CA THR A 63 19.53 11.60 3.83
C THR A 63 20.09 10.69 2.75
N ILE A 64 19.84 9.38 2.85
CA ILE A 64 20.27 8.38 1.86
C ILE A 64 19.68 8.71 0.48
N PHE A 65 18.39 9.04 0.42
CA PHE A 65 17.74 9.45 -0.82
C PHE A 65 18.40 10.68 -1.42
N SER A 66 18.67 11.72 -0.64
CA SER A 66 19.28 12.96 -1.11
C SER A 66 20.69 12.75 -1.69
N LEU A 67 21.47 11.85 -1.09
CA LEU A 67 22.80 11.47 -1.56
C LEU A 67 22.76 10.62 -2.84
N LEU A 68 21.83 9.66 -2.93
CA LEU A 68 21.80 8.68 -4.01
C LEU A 68 20.93 9.07 -5.20
N ALA A 69 19.99 10.00 -5.05
CA ALA A 69 19.04 10.35 -6.11
C ALA A 69 19.71 10.92 -7.37
N LEU A 70 20.74 11.76 -7.23
CA LEU A 70 21.46 12.32 -8.38
C LEU A 70 22.32 11.24 -9.09
N PRO A 71 23.20 10.48 -8.40
CA PRO A 71 23.93 9.35 -9.01
C PRO A 71 22.99 8.36 -9.71
N TYR A 72 21.89 8.00 -9.06
CA TYR A 72 20.90 7.08 -9.61
C TYR A 72 20.23 7.62 -10.88
N THR A 73 19.84 8.91 -10.88
CA THR A 73 19.20 9.55 -12.04
C THR A 73 20.17 9.61 -13.22
N TRP A 74 21.42 10.02 -12.96
CA TRP A 74 22.46 10.05 -13.97
C TRP A 74 22.72 8.66 -14.56
N PHE A 75 22.93 7.65 -13.70
CA PHE A 75 23.23 6.28 -14.11
C PHE A 75 22.08 5.67 -14.93
N THR A 76 20.84 5.88 -14.47
CA THR A 76 19.65 5.37 -15.14
C THR A 76 19.46 6.02 -16.51
N LEU A 77 19.67 7.33 -16.65
CA LEU A 77 19.58 8.01 -17.94
C LEU A 77 20.74 7.64 -18.88
N LYS A 78 21.92 7.32 -18.34
CA LYS A 78 23.08 6.95 -19.17
C LYS A 78 22.95 5.55 -19.76
N PHE A 79 22.53 4.57 -18.96
CA PHE A 79 22.60 3.15 -19.32
C PHE A 79 21.25 2.49 -19.57
N ASN A 80 20.15 3.07 -19.08
CA ASN A 80 18.83 2.49 -19.19
C ASN A 80 17.81 3.59 -19.50
N TYR A 81 18.07 4.44 -20.49
CA TYR A 81 17.10 5.43 -20.97
C TYR A 81 16.13 4.82 -21.99
N ARG A 82 14.85 5.18 -21.89
CA ARG A 82 13.83 4.84 -22.89
C ARG A 82 12.84 5.99 -22.99
N PHE A 83 12.67 6.54 -24.18
CA PHE A 83 11.80 7.69 -24.44
C PHE A 83 10.37 7.52 -23.91
N LYS A 84 9.79 6.32 -24.05
CA LYS A 84 8.44 6.02 -23.57
C LYS A 84 8.25 6.20 -22.05
N ASP A 85 9.33 6.07 -21.27
CA ASP A 85 9.26 6.11 -19.80
C ASP A 85 9.17 7.56 -19.30
N ASP A 86 9.58 8.54 -20.10
CA ASP A 86 9.56 9.97 -19.76
C ASP A 86 8.13 10.45 -19.47
N PHE A 87 7.16 9.93 -20.22
CA PHE A 87 5.75 10.28 -20.09
C PHE A 87 5.08 9.71 -18.82
N GLN A 88 5.76 8.78 -18.15
CA GLN A 88 5.28 8.14 -16.93
C GLN A 88 6.14 8.51 -15.71
N ASP A 89 7.22 9.26 -15.91
CA ASP A 89 8.16 9.64 -14.86
C ASP A 89 7.53 10.71 -13.94
N PRO A 90 7.30 10.42 -12.66
CA PRO A 90 6.75 11.39 -11.71
C PRO A 90 7.56 12.68 -11.63
N SER A 91 8.89 12.60 -11.80
CA SER A 91 9.76 13.78 -11.72
C SER A 91 9.52 14.76 -12.87
N ILE A 92 9.26 14.27 -14.09
CA ILE A 92 8.92 15.13 -15.23
C ILE A 92 7.52 15.70 -15.07
N ILE A 93 6.55 14.88 -14.65
CA ILE A 93 5.18 15.35 -14.46
C ILE A 93 5.15 16.46 -13.40
N PHE A 94 5.91 16.29 -12.31
CA PHE A 94 6.06 17.30 -11.27
C PHE A 94 6.80 18.55 -11.76
N PHE A 95 7.87 18.39 -12.54
CA PHE A 95 8.55 19.51 -13.19
C PHE A 95 7.58 20.36 -14.03
N VAL A 96 6.73 19.71 -14.84
CA VAL A 96 5.74 20.42 -15.65
C VAL A 96 4.68 21.12 -14.78
N LEU A 97 4.29 20.53 -13.64
CA LEU A 97 3.44 21.21 -12.66
C LEU A 97 4.10 22.50 -12.14
N LEU A 98 5.36 22.43 -11.70
CA LEU A 98 6.11 23.61 -11.21
C LEU A 98 6.21 24.70 -12.28
N LYS A 99 6.51 24.31 -13.53
CA LYS A 99 6.54 25.23 -14.67
C LYS A 99 5.18 25.90 -14.89
N ARG A 100 4.07 25.14 -14.82
CA ARG A 100 2.72 25.69 -15.00
C ARG A 100 2.29 26.60 -13.86
N ILE A 101 2.73 26.32 -12.63
CA ILE A 101 2.54 27.22 -11.48
C ILE A 101 3.29 28.54 -11.70
N GLY A 102 4.56 28.49 -12.12
CA GLY A 102 5.33 29.70 -12.46
C GLY A 102 4.66 30.54 -13.56
N LEU A 103 4.18 29.88 -14.62
CA LEU A 103 3.44 30.54 -15.70
C LEU A 103 2.10 31.11 -15.22
N MET A 104 1.39 30.41 -14.34
CA MET A 104 0.14 30.90 -13.74
C MET A 104 0.39 32.23 -13.02
N PHE A 105 1.45 32.34 -12.23
CA PHE A 105 1.79 33.60 -11.55
C PHE A 105 2.22 34.70 -12.53
N ALA A 106 3.07 34.36 -13.51
CA ALA A 106 3.56 35.31 -14.50
C ALA A 106 2.44 35.87 -15.41
N THR A 107 1.45 35.03 -15.74
CA THR A 107 0.35 35.39 -16.68
C THR A 107 -0.97 35.69 -15.99
N ARG A 108 -1.07 35.46 -14.68
CA ARG A 108 -2.31 35.49 -13.88
C ARG A 108 -3.43 34.60 -14.45
N ASP A 109 -3.08 33.54 -15.17
CA ASP A 109 -4.03 32.58 -15.76
C ASP A 109 -4.04 31.25 -15.00
N TYR A 110 -5.05 31.05 -14.15
CA TYR A 110 -5.24 29.79 -13.40
C TYR A 110 -5.47 28.57 -14.32
N LYS A 111 -5.85 28.77 -15.58
CA LYS A 111 -6.06 27.67 -16.54
C LYS A 111 -4.76 26.92 -16.85
N GLN A 112 -3.59 27.53 -16.62
CA GLN A 112 -2.30 26.86 -16.74
C GLN A 112 -2.21 25.61 -15.86
N VAL A 113 -2.72 25.68 -14.63
CA VAL A 113 -2.74 24.55 -13.68
C VAL A 113 -4.02 23.73 -13.86
N ALA A 114 -5.18 24.37 -13.97
CA ALA A 114 -6.46 23.66 -14.12
C ALA A 114 -6.50 22.76 -15.38
N GLY A 115 -5.80 23.15 -16.45
CA GLY A 115 -5.65 22.35 -17.66
C GLY A 115 -4.94 21.01 -17.45
N LEU A 116 -4.07 20.89 -16.44
CA LEU A 116 -3.36 19.64 -16.13
C LEU A 116 -4.31 18.52 -15.67
N PHE A 117 -5.37 18.86 -14.94
CA PHE A 117 -6.37 17.88 -14.46
C PHE A 117 -7.21 17.25 -15.59
N LYS A 118 -7.14 17.79 -16.80
CA LYS A 118 -7.73 17.16 -18.00
C LYS A 118 -6.84 16.05 -18.56
N VAL A 119 -5.60 15.92 -18.08
CA VAL A 119 -4.61 14.98 -18.59
C VAL A 119 -4.54 13.75 -17.70
N LYS A 120 -4.89 12.58 -18.26
CA LYS A 120 -4.94 11.30 -17.54
C LYS A 120 -3.67 10.97 -16.74
N ARG A 121 -2.48 11.21 -17.30
CA ARG A 121 -1.20 10.96 -16.61
C ARG A 121 -0.96 11.88 -15.40
N PHE A 122 -1.46 13.12 -15.45
CA PHE A 122 -1.34 14.04 -14.32
C PHE A 122 -2.27 13.59 -13.19
N ASN A 123 -3.52 13.22 -13.51
CA ASN A 123 -4.43 12.63 -12.53
C ASN A 123 -3.85 11.36 -11.92
N ASN A 124 -3.27 10.48 -12.75
CA ASN A 124 -2.57 9.29 -12.27
C ASN A 124 -1.37 9.63 -11.36
N PHE A 125 -0.61 10.69 -11.67
CA PHE A 125 0.46 11.19 -10.81
C PHE A 125 -0.09 11.67 -9.46
N CYS A 126 -1.14 12.49 -9.43
CA CYS A 126 -1.79 12.91 -8.19
C CYS A 126 -2.28 11.71 -7.36
N LEU A 127 -2.92 10.73 -8.00
CA LEU A 127 -3.37 9.50 -7.31
C LEU A 127 -2.20 8.69 -6.74
N LYS A 128 -1.07 8.59 -7.46
CA LYS A 128 0.16 7.95 -6.92
C LYS A 128 0.66 8.67 -5.67
N LEU A 129 0.64 10.01 -5.67
CA LEU A 129 1.02 10.79 -4.49
C LEU A 129 0.07 10.53 -3.32
N LEU A 130 -1.24 10.43 -3.57
CA LEU A 130 -2.22 10.09 -2.53
C LEU A 130 -2.01 8.69 -1.97
N VAL A 131 -1.76 7.68 -2.83
CA VAL A 131 -1.49 6.30 -2.40
C VAL A 131 -0.27 6.28 -1.49
N LYS A 132 0.83 6.89 -1.91
CA LYS A 132 2.06 6.92 -1.11
C LYS A 132 1.89 7.73 0.16
N GLY A 133 1.29 8.92 0.07
CA GLY A 133 1.06 9.79 1.22
C GLY A 133 0.15 9.19 2.28
N PHE A 134 -0.80 8.32 1.89
CA PHE A 134 -1.68 7.63 2.83
C PHE A 134 -1.05 6.34 3.37
N PHE A 135 -0.63 5.42 2.48
CA PHE A 135 -0.23 4.08 2.89
C PHE A 135 1.20 4.01 3.44
N LEU A 136 2.16 4.75 2.91
CA LEU A 136 3.55 4.66 3.38
C LEU A 136 3.68 4.98 4.89
N PRO A 137 3.20 6.13 5.40
CA PRO A 137 3.33 6.42 6.83
C PRO A 137 2.54 5.41 7.69
N LEU A 138 1.40 4.93 7.19
CA LEU A 138 0.61 3.92 7.89
C LEU A 138 1.35 2.58 8.02
N MET A 139 2.03 2.12 6.96
CA MET A 139 2.82 0.88 7.02
C MET A 139 3.99 1.02 8.00
N VAL A 140 4.63 2.20 8.07
CA VAL A 140 5.68 2.46 9.05
C VAL A 140 5.12 2.37 10.47
N LYS A 141 3.96 2.99 10.75
CA LYS A 141 3.28 2.86 12.05
C LYS A 141 3.02 1.39 12.42
N PHE A 142 2.55 0.57 11.48
CA PHE A 142 2.29 -0.84 11.74
C PHE A 142 3.56 -1.66 12.00
N VAL A 143 4.63 -1.47 11.22
CA VAL A 143 5.93 -2.15 11.48
C VAL A 143 6.38 -1.88 12.91
N PHE A 144 6.34 -0.62 13.35
CA PHE A 144 6.79 -0.27 14.70
C PHE A 144 5.90 -0.86 15.77
N HIS A 145 4.58 -0.80 15.60
CA HIS A 145 3.66 -1.43 16.54
C HIS A 145 4.00 -2.91 16.78
N HIS A 146 4.18 -3.69 15.70
CA HIS A 146 4.52 -5.11 15.84
C HIS A 146 5.95 -5.33 16.37
N THR A 147 6.90 -4.45 16.03
CA THR A 147 8.26 -4.48 16.57
C THR A 147 8.26 -4.26 18.09
N ASP A 148 7.44 -3.32 18.58
CA ASP A 148 7.32 -3.01 20.00
C ASP A 148 6.72 -4.18 20.78
N VAL A 149 5.73 -4.86 20.21
CA VAL A 149 5.16 -6.08 20.79
C VAL A 149 6.20 -7.19 20.85
N ILE A 150 6.99 -7.42 19.80
CA ILE A 150 8.09 -8.40 19.84
C ILE A 150 9.13 -8.01 20.91
N GLN A 151 9.51 -6.74 21.00
CA GLN A 151 10.45 -6.27 22.02
C GLN A 151 9.93 -6.59 23.44
N TYR A 152 8.63 -6.37 23.69
CA TYR A 152 8.00 -6.74 24.95
C TYR A 152 8.00 -8.27 25.20
N LEU A 153 7.69 -9.07 24.18
CA LEU A 153 7.74 -10.54 24.29
C LEU A 153 9.17 -11.04 24.60
N MET A 154 10.19 -10.41 24.01
CA MET A 154 11.60 -10.77 24.22
C MET A 154 12.09 -10.47 25.62
N GLN A 155 11.53 -9.47 26.33
CA GLN A 155 11.84 -9.24 27.74
C GLN A 155 11.47 -10.41 28.64
N ARG A 156 10.51 -11.24 28.21
CA ARG A 156 10.03 -12.41 28.94
C ARG A 156 10.70 -13.72 28.51
N ILE A 157 11.67 -13.69 27.60
CA ILE A 157 12.30 -14.90 27.05
C ILE A 157 12.97 -15.77 28.12
N SER A 158 13.53 -15.14 29.17
CA SER A 158 14.20 -15.82 30.27
C SER A 158 13.24 -16.25 31.38
N THR A 159 11.96 -15.86 31.31
CA THR A 159 10.95 -16.29 32.29
C THR A 159 10.58 -17.75 31.98
N PRO A 160 10.65 -18.68 32.95
CA PRO A 160 10.22 -20.06 32.72
C PRO A 160 8.77 -20.10 32.24
N MET A 161 8.53 -20.75 31.11
CA MET A 161 7.21 -20.91 30.50
C MET A 161 6.99 -22.35 30.05
N ASP A 162 5.81 -22.89 30.31
CA ASP A 162 5.38 -24.22 29.90
C ASP A 162 3.94 -24.24 29.36
N GLY A 163 3.58 -25.38 28.75
CA GLY A 163 2.23 -25.67 28.25
C GLY A 163 1.58 -24.54 27.45
N ILE A 164 0.41 -24.09 27.93
CA ILE A 164 -0.41 -23.06 27.29
C ILE A 164 0.28 -21.70 27.29
N MET A 165 1.01 -21.34 28.34
CA MET A 165 1.70 -20.04 28.41
C MET A 165 2.81 -19.96 27.36
N LEU A 166 3.62 -21.00 27.23
CA LEU A 166 4.66 -21.08 26.20
C LEU A 166 4.04 -21.05 24.79
N SER A 167 2.95 -21.79 24.58
CA SER A 167 2.24 -21.84 23.30
C SER A 167 1.72 -20.45 22.89
N ASN A 168 1.11 -19.72 23.83
CA ASN A 168 0.63 -18.37 23.59
C ASN A 168 1.77 -17.41 23.23
N TRP A 169 2.85 -17.42 24.01
CA TRP A 169 4.03 -16.58 23.76
C TRP A 169 4.62 -16.83 22.37
N PHE A 170 4.76 -18.09 21.97
CA PHE A 170 5.30 -18.47 20.66
C PHE A 170 4.38 -18.07 19.50
N LEU A 171 3.06 -18.24 19.67
CA LEU A 171 2.07 -17.83 18.66
C LEU A 171 2.00 -16.31 18.52
N ASP A 172 2.11 -15.54 19.62
CA ASP A 172 2.20 -14.08 19.58
C ASP A 172 3.46 -13.62 18.85
N LEU A 173 4.59 -14.30 19.08
CA LEU A 173 5.84 -14.01 18.40
C LEU A 173 5.73 -14.22 16.88
N ILE A 174 5.19 -15.35 16.44
CA ILE A 174 4.99 -15.65 15.02
C ILE A 174 4.02 -14.65 14.40
N TYR A 175 2.87 -14.41 15.04
CA TYR A 175 1.85 -13.49 14.55
C TYR A 175 2.44 -12.10 14.29
N ASN A 176 3.16 -11.53 15.26
CA ASN A 176 3.77 -10.22 15.09
C ASN A 176 4.90 -10.24 14.06
N GLY A 177 5.69 -11.32 13.99
CA GLY A 177 6.72 -11.50 12.96
C GLY A 177 6.14 -11.49 11.53
N ILE A 178 5.01 -12.16 11.30
CA ILE A 178 4.27 -12.15 10.04
C ILE A 178 3.94 -10.71 9.63
N PHE A 179 3.38 -9.91 10.55
CA PHE A 179 2.98 -8.55 10.22
C PHE A 179 4.15 -7.58 10.07
N ILE A 180 5.29 -7.79 10.75
CA ILE A 180 6.53 -7.05 10.45
C ILE A 180 6.99 -7.32 9.02
N VAL A 181 6.95 -8.58 8.57
CA VAL A 181 7.31 -8.93 7.18
C VAL A 181 6.34 -8.31 6.19
N ASP A 182 5.03 -8.42 6.43
CA ASP A 182 3.99 -7.82 5.58
C ASP A 182 4.19 -6.32 5.40
N THR A 183 4.25 -5.61 6.52
CA THR A 183 4.32 -4.15 6.53
C THR A 183 5.70 -3.64 6.12
N GLY A 184 6.78 -4.39 6.38
CA GLY A 184 8.12 -4.12 5.88
C GLY A 184 8.22 -4.21 4.35
N VAL A 185 7.66 -5.28 3.75
CA VAL A 185 7.56 -5.40 2.28
C VAL A 185 6.71 -4.26 1.71
N ALA A 186 5.62 -3.89 2.39
CA ALA A 186 4.77 -2.79 1.97
C ALA A 186 5.51 -1.43 1.99
N ILE A 187 6.31 -1.14 3.03
CA ILE A 187 7.17 0.07 3.09
C ILE A 187 8.09 0.12 1.86
N VAL A 188 8.76 -0.98 1.53
CA VAL A 188 9.61 -1.05 0.32
C VAL A 188 8.78 -0.85 -0.95
N GLY A 189 7.62 -1.50 -1.03
CA GLY A 189 6.69 -1.39 -2.17
C GLY A 189 6.22 0.03 -2.45
N TYR A 190 5.90 0.82 -1.42
CA TYR A 190 5.47 2.21 -1.56
C TYR A 190 6.65 3.19 -1.70
N GLY A 191 7.71 2.98 -0.91
CA GLY A 191 8.84 3.90 -0.78
C GLY A 191 9.86 3.81 -1.91
N LEU A 192 10.07 2.62 -2.48
CA LEU A 192 11.17 2.38 -3.42
C LEU A 192 10.67 2.01 -4.82
N GLU A 193 10.67 2.96 -5.76
CA GLU A 193 10.35 2.73 -7.17
C GLU A 193 11.57 2.91 -8.08
N LEU A 194 12.26 1.81 -8.35
CA LEU A 194 13.46 1.81 -9.19
C LEU A 194 13.13 1.23 -10.57
N LYS A 195 13.61 1.90 -11.62
CA LYS A 195 13.43 1.45 -13.00
C LYS A 195 14.01 0.05 -13.20
N TRP A 196 15.16 -0.21 -12.60
CA TRP A 196 15.91 -1.46 -12.68
C TRP A 196 15.18 -2.66 -12.06
N LEU A 197 14.30 -2.41 -11.08
CA LEU A 197 13.49 -3.45 -10.46
C LEU A 197 12.19 -3.72 -11.22
N GLY A 198 11.88 -2.95 -12.26
CA GLY A 198 10.63 -3.08 -13.01
C GLY A 198 9.40 -2.94 -12.10
N ASN A 199 9.49 -2.09 -11.07
CA ASN A 199 8.45 -1.91 -10.05
C ASN A 199 7.90 -0.48 -10.04
N LYS A 200 7.96 0.25 -11.17
CA LYS A 200 7.29 1.55 -11.29
C LYS A 200 5.78 1.34 -11.40
N THR A 201 5.00 2.17 -10.72
CA THR A 201 3.55 2.15 -10.86
C THR A 201 3.12 2.56 -12.27
N LYS A 202 2.42 1.67 -12.98
CA LYS A 202 1.81 1.93 -14.29
C LYS A 202 0.57 2.82 -14.13
N SER A 203 -0.35 2.44 -13.24
CA SER A 203 -1.62 3.14 -13.01
C SER A 203 -2.11 2.99 -11.57
N VAL A 204 -3.00 3.89 -11.16
CA VAL A 204 -3.73 3.86 -9.89
C VAL A 204 -5.24 3.80 -10.16
N GLU A 205 -5.99 3.10 -9.31
CA GLU A 205 -7.45 2.98 -9.36
C GLU A 205 -8.10 4.37 -9.38
N PRO A 206 -8.79 4.75 -10.48
CA PRO A 206 -9.25 6.13 -10.66
C PRO A 206 -10.63 6.42 -10.05
N THR A 207 -11.34 5.45 -9.49
CA THR A 207 -12.73 5.60 -9.05
C THR A 207 -12.87 5.73 -7.55
N ALA A 208 -13.84 6.55 -7.13
CA ALA A 208 -14.16 6.74 -5.72
C ALA A 208 -14.53 5.42 -5.01
N LEU A 209 -15.26 4.51 -5.67
CA LEU A 209 -15.64 3.22 -5.07
C LEU A 209 -14.41 2.35 -4.77
N GLY A 210 -13.44 2.28 -5.69
CA GLY A 210 -12.20 1.55 -5.46
C GLY A 210 -11.41 2.12 -4.28
N TRP A 211 -11.28 3.45 -4.22
CA TRP A 211 -10.66 4.12 -3.08
C TRP A 211 -11.41 3.88 -1.78
N ALA A 212 -12.72 4.10 -1.74
CA ALA A 212 -13.56 3.93 -0.56
C ALA A 212 -13.46 2.50 0.01
N SER A 213 -13.64 1.49 -0.84
CA SER A 213 -13.55 0.07 -0.43
C SER A 213 -12.17 -0.31 0.11
N ALA A 214 -11.10 0.32 -0.37
CA ALA A 214 -9.76 0.11 0.17
C ALA A 214 -9.56 0.86 1.50
N ILE A 215 -9.83 2.16 1.56
CA ILE A 215 -9.52 2.98 2.74
C ILE A 215 -10.39 2.64 3.94
N MET A 216 -11.63 2.19 3.76
CA MET A 216 -12.49 1.70 4.86
C MET A 216 -11.85 0.55 5.65
N CYS A 217 -10.89 -0.18 5.06
CA CYS A 217 -10.15 -1.23 5.75
C CYS A 217 -8.95 -0.73 6.57
N TYR A 218 -8.68 0.58 6.61
CA TYR A 218 -7.49 1.15 7.26
C TYR A 218 -7.84 2.31 8.20
N PRO A 219 -7.07 2.51 9.28
CA PRO A 219 -7.20 3.69 10.14
C PRO A 219 -6.99 5.01 9.38
N PRO A 220 -7.71 6.08 9.77
CA PRO A 220 -8.77 6.13 10.79
C PRO A 220 -10.15 5.66 10.28
N PHE A 221 -10.31 5.42 8.98
CA PHE A 221 -11.60 5.13 8.35
C PHE A 221 -12.21 3.79 8.76
N ASN A 222 -11.38 2.80 9.12
CA ASN A 222 -11.88 1.55 9.68
C ASN A 222 -12.57 1.76 11.04
N GLY A 223 -12.18 2.77 11.82
CA GLY A 223 -12.88 3.13 13.05
C GLY A 223 -14.33 3.55 12.80
N ILE A 224 -14.57 4.32 11.73
CA ILE A 224 -15.93 4.68 11.28
C ILE A 224 -16.65 3.42 10.79
N SER A 225 -15.99 2.60 9.97
CA SER A 225 -16.57 1.37 9.44
C SER A 225 -17.01 0.40 10.56
N SER A 226 -16.20 0.28 11.61
CA SER A 226 -16.48 -0.52 12.80
C SER A 226 -17.62 0.04 13.67
N GLN A 227 -18.03 1.30 13.53
CA GLN A 227 -19.23 1.82 14.19
C GLN A 227 -20.51 1.26 13.55
N TYR A 228 -20.51 1.05 12.23
CA TYR A 228 -21.65 0.51 11.49
C TYR A 228 -21.67 -1.03 11.50
N PHE A 229 -20.50 -1.66 11.45
CA PHE A 229 -20.35 -3.12 11.46
C PHE A 229 -19.45 -3.56 12.63
N PRO A 230 -19.89 -3.36 13.88
CA PRO A 230 -19.08 -3.65 15.06
C PRO A 230 -18.91 -5.16 15.23
N LEU A 231 -17.64 -5.58 15.29
CA LEU A 231 -17.29 -6.91 15.79
C LEU A 231 -17.23 -6.84 17.32
N LEU A 232 -18.01 -7.70 17.97
CA LEU A 232 -18.28 -7.65 19.40
C LEU A 232 -17.48 -8.71 20.14
N ASP A 233 -16.64 -8.27 21.07
CA ASP A 233 -15.83 -9.14 21.94
C ASP A 233 -16.37 -9.13 23.37
N LYS A 234 -17.69 -9.31 23.53
CA LYS A 234 -18.37 -9.25 24.84
C LYS A 234 -18.47 -10.62 25.50
N GLN A 235 -18.32 -10.68 26.82
CA GLN A 235 -18.42 -11.92 27.61
C GLN A 235 -19.78 -12.63 27.44
N GLU A 236 -20.88 -11.89 27.25
CA GLU A 236 -22.22 -12.46 27.00
C GLU A 236 -22.30 -13.29 25.70
N LEU A 237 -21.40 -13.03 24.74
CA LEU A 237 -21.33 -13.70 23.44
C LEU A 237 -20.36 -14.89 23.45
N TYR A 238 -19.76 -15.19 24.59
CA TYR A 238 -18.73 -16.21 24.70
C TYR A 238 -19.29 -17.62 24.53
N ILE A 239 -18.64 -18.41 23.70
CA ILE A 239 -18.79 -19.87 23.63
C ILE A 239 -17.61 -20.46 24.40
N PRO A 240 -17.84 -21.27 25.45
CA PRO A 240 -16.78 -21.78 26.29
C PRO A 240 -15.91 -22.77 25.52
N PHE A 241 -14.64 -22.40 25.32
CA PHE A 241 -13.60 -23.27 24.74
C PHE A 241 -12.62 -23.72 25.81
N THR A 242 -12.14 -24.96 25.72
CA THR A 242 -10.98 -25.42 26.51
C THR A 242 -9.72 -24.67 26.06
N ASP A 243 -8.68 -24.68 26.88
CA ASP A 243 -7.45 -23.96 26.53
C ASP A 243 -6.77 -24.58 25.30
N GLU A 244 -6.87 -25.90 25.11
CA GLU A 244 -6.37 -26.59 23.92
C GLU A 244 -7.14 -26.15 22.66
N GLN A 245 -8.46 -25.98 22.77
CA GLN A 245 -9.29 -25.48 21.66
C GLN A 245 -8.92 -24.04 21.30
N LYS A 246 -8.66 -23.18 22.29
CA LYS A 246 -8.19 -21.81 22.04
C LYS A 246 -6.84 -21.81 21.31
N ILE A 247 -5.90 -22.65 21.75
CA ILE A 247 -4.59 -22.78 21.09
C ILE A 247 -4.77 -23.29 19.65
N LEU A 248 -5.61 -24.30 19.42
CA LEU A 248 -5.89 -24.81 18.08
C LEU A 248 -6.43 -23.71 17.15
N VAL A 249 -7.41 -22.92 17.63
CA VAL A 249 -7.97 -21.79 16.88
C VAL A 249 -6.87 -20.78 16.55
N ARG A 250 -6.01 -20.43 17.51
CA ARG A 250 -4.87 -19.53 17.28
C ARG A 250 -3.87 -20.08 16.27
N VAL A 251 -3.58 -21.38 16.27
CA VAL A 251 -2.73 -22.02 15.26
C VAL A 251 -3.34 -21.86 13.87
N VAL A 252 -4.64 -22.12 13.72
CA VAL A 252 -5.35 -21.94 12.44
C VAL A 252 -5.28 -20.47 11.96
N ILE A 253 -5.51 -19.52 12.86
CA ILE A 253 -5.39 -18.07 12.57
C ILE A 253 -3.97 -17.74 12.07
N THR A 254 -2.94 -18.20 12.78
CA THR A 254 -1.54 -17.97 12.39
C THR A 254 -1.21 -18.58 11.03
N LEU A 255 -1.71 -19.78 10.71
CA LEU A 255 -1.53 -20.39 9.39
C LEU A 255 -2.21 -19.58 8.28
N LEU A 256 -3.43 -19.08 8.51
CA LEU A 256 -4.16 -18.23 7.57
C LEU A 256 -3.43 -16.89 7.32
N TYR A 257 -2.87 -16.29 8.37
CA TYR A 257 -2.01 -15.12 8.22
C TYR A 257 -0.65 -15.45 7.58
N GLY A 258 -0.17 -16.69 7.71
CA GLY A 258 0.93 -17.22 6.92
C GLY A 258 0.63 -17.18 5.41
N VAL A 259 -0.57 -17.59 4.99
CA VAL A 259 -1.01 -17.46 3.59
C VAL A 259 -1.15 -15.99 3.17
N PHE A 260 -1.62 -15.12 4.09
CA PHE A 260 -1.72 -13.69 3.86
C PHE A 260 -0.36 -13.06 3.54
N VAL A 261 0.64 -13.25 4.41
CA VAL A 261 1.98 -12.71 4.20
C VAL A 261 2.71 -13.37 3.04
N TRP A 262 2.43 -14.64 2.74
CA TRP A 262 2.96 -15.29 1.54
C TRP A 262 2.52 -14.55 0.26
N GLY A 263 1.28 -14.04 0.23
CA GLY A 263 0.79 -13.16 -0.83
C GLY A 263 1.61 -11.87 -0.91
N THR A 264 1.88 -11.22 0.22
CA THR A 264 2.70 -10.01 0.26
C THR A 264 4.15 -10.25 -0.20
N ILE A 265 4.77 -11.33 0.26
CA ILE A 265 6.13 -11.73 -0.16
C ILE A 265 6.18 -11.98 -1.68
N ALA A 266 5.16 -12.66 -2.24
CA ALA A 266 5.11 -12.93 -3.67
C ALA A 266 5.02 -11.65 -4.52
N LEU A 267 4.30 -10.63 -4.03
CA LEU A 267 4.26 -9.29 -4.64
C LEU A 267 5.61 -8.56 -4.50
N GLY A 268 6.26 -8.68 -3.34
CA GLY A 268 7.58 -8.09 -3.07
C GLY A 268 7.61 -6.58 -3.34
N VAL A 269 8.64 -6.11 -4.06
CA VAL A 269 8.81 -4.68 -4.40
C VAL A 269 7.69 -4.08 -5.27
N ARG A 270 6.80 -4.92 -5.81
CA ARG A 270 5.61 -4.51 -6.57
C ARG A 270 4.35 -4.42 -5.70
N PHE A 271 4.43 -4.75 -4.41
CA PHE A 271 3.33 -4.55 -3.48
C PHE A 271 2.87 -3.09 -3.50
N SER A 272 1.57 -2.87 -3.68
CA SER A 272 0.93 -1.56 -3.50
C SER A 272 -0.59 -1.71 -3.60
N ASN A 273 -1.31 -1.18 -2.61
CA ASN A 273 -2.75 -1.01 -2.72
C ASN A 273 -3.12 -0.02 -3.84
N LEU A 274 -4.29 -0.25 -4.44
CA LEU A 274 -4.91 0.61 -5.47
C LEU A 274 -4.06 0.83 -6.72
N SER A 275 -2.98 0.08 -6.92
CA SER A 275 -1.99 0.39 -7.95
C SER A 275 -1.66 -0.83 -8.79
N ASN A 276 -1.49 -0.62 -10.11
CA ASN A 276 -0.89 -1.60 -11.00
C ASN A 276 0.62 -1.35 -11.07
N LYS A 277 1.43 -2.22 -10.43
CA LYS A 277 2.90 -2.22 -10.50
C LYS A 277 3.45 -3.43 -11.29
N GLY A 278 2.60 -4.06 -12.10
CA GLY A 278 2.88 -5.32 -12.80
C GLY A 278 2.14 -6.50 -12.17
N ILE A 279 1.82 -7.49 -13.01
CA ILE A 279 1.03 -8.66 -12.61
C ILE A 279 1.96 -9.77 -12.09
N ILE A 280 1.51 -10.45 -11.05
CA ILE A 280 2.23 -11.55 -10.40
C ILE A 280 1.35 -12.80 -10.47
N ASP A 281 1.89 -13.89 -11.02
CA ASP A 281 1.22 -15.18 -11.18
C ASP A 281 1.93 -16.34 -10.44
N ARG A 282 2.81 -15.99 -9.48
CA ARG A 282 3.60 -16.92 -8.65
C ARG A 282 3.22 -16.84 -7.17
N GLY A 283 3.73 -17.78 -6.37
CA GLY A 283 3.39 -17.88 -4.95
C GLY A 283 1.93 -18.34 -4.78
N PRO A 284 1.13 -17.76 -3.87
CA PRO A 284 -0.26 -18.17 -3.70
C PRO A 284 -1.16 -17.71 -4.86
N TYR A 285 -0.73 -16.71 -5.63
CA TYR A 285 -1.44 -16.22 -6.81
C TYR A 285 -1.55 -17.25 -7.94
N LYS A 286 -0.79 -18.35 -7.91
CA LYS A 286 -0.97 -19.43 -8.91
C LYS A 286 -2.27 -20.22 -8.72
N TYR A 287 -2.88 -20.15 -7.54
CA TYR A 287 -4.05 -20.94 -7.17
C TYR A 287 -5.35 -20.12 -7.22
N ILE A 288 -5.31 -18.92 -6.66
CA ILE A 288 -6.45 -17.99 -6.58
C ILE A 288 -5.96 -16.55 -6.78
N ARG A 289 -6.81 -15.66 -7.29
CA ARG A 289 -6.40 -14.28 -7.62
C ARG A 289 -6.25 -13.37 -6.40
N HIS A 290 -6.95 -13.65 -5.29
CA HIS A 290 -6.95 -12.81 -4.07
C HIS A 290 -6.66 -13.62 -2.79
N PRO A 291 -5.50 -14.28 -2.70
CA PRO A 291 -5.19 -15.16 -1.57
C PRO A 291 -5.12 -14.43 -0.23
N ALA A 292 -4.53 -13.24 -0.21
CA ALA A 292 -4.45 -12.42 1.00
C ALA A 292 -5.85 -12.00 1.51
N TYR A 293 -6.76 -11.61 0.60
CA TYR A 293 -8.12 -11.27 1.00
C TYR A 293 -8.86 -12.51 1.50
N ALA A 294 -8.75 -13.65 0.81
CA ALA A 294 -9.42 -14.88 1.22
C ALA A 294 -8.96 -15.33 2.63
N SER A 295 -7.65 -15.47 2.84
CA SER A 295 -7.12 -15.98 4.11
C SER A 295 -7.36 -15.04 5.27
N LYS A 296 -7.23 -13.71 5.07
CA LYS A 296 -7.54 -12.71 6.11
C LYS A 296 -9.01 -12.73 6.52
N ASN A 297 -9.92 -12.81 5.55
CA ASN A 297 -11.35 -12.86 5.84
C ASN A 297 -11.70 -14.14 6.62
N ILE A 298 -11.13 -15.29 6.26
CA ILE A 298 -11.30 -16.54 7.00
C ILE A 298 -10.70 -16.42 8.41
N ALA A 299 -9.51 -15.80 8.55
CA ALA A 299 -8.88 -15.58 9.86
C ALA A 299 -9.77 -14.78 10.81
N TRP A 300 -10.44 -13.74 10.30
CA TRP A 300 -11.40 -12.95 11.09
C TRP A 300 -12.59 -13.78 11.61
N TRP A 301 -13.08 -14.76 10.85
CA TRP A 301 -14.09 -15.70 11.36
C TRP A 301 -13.56 -16.53 12.53
N PHE A 302 -12.31 -16.99 12.46
CA PHE A 302 -11.68 -17.75 13.54
C PHE A 302 -11.36 -16.89 14.77
N GLU A 303 -10.91 -15.65 14.58
CA GLU A 303 -10.66 -14.69 15.68
C GLU A 303 -11.93 -14.45 16.51
N HIS A 304 -13.09 -14.38 15.84
CA HIS A 304 -14.36 -14.11 16.50
C HIS A 304 -15.15 -15.39 16.82
N LEU A 305 -14.60 -16.57 16.55
CA LEU A 305 -15.31 -17.85 16.70
C LEU A 305 -15.81 -18.08 18.13
N GLN A 306 -15.01 -17.68 19.13
CA GLN A 306 -15.38 -17.76 20.54
C GLN A 306 -16.45 -16.74 20.94
N TYR A 307 -16.74 -15.73 20.11
CA TYR A 307 -17.74 -14.67 20.37
C TYR A 307 -19.00 -14.83 19.50
N MET A 308 -19.32 -16.06 19.11
CA MET A 308 -20.45 -16.36 18.20
C MET A 308 -21.76 -16.70 18.89
N LYS A 309 -21.83 -16.71 20.23
CA LYS A 309 -23.07 -17.07 20.93
C LYS A 309 -24.19 -16.10 20.54
N GLY A 310 -25.31 -16.66 20.08
CA GLY A 310 -26.44 -15.87 19.58
C GLY A 310 -26.23 -15.22 18.20
N GLY A 311 -25.11 -15.49 17.51
CA GLY A 311 -24.89 -15.12 16.11
C GLY A 311 -24.70 -13.61 15.83
N LYS A 312 -24.55 -12.76 16.85
CA LYS A 312 -24.46 -11.30 16.68
C LYS A 312 -23.29 -10.84 15.78
N ASN A 313 -22.20 -11.60 15.74
CA ASN A 313 -21.03 -11.30 14.92
C ASN A 313 -21.13 -11.78 13.47
N ILE A 314 -22.12 -12.62 13.11
CA ILE A 314 -22.25 -13.18 11.76
C ILE A 314 -22.49 -12.07 10.74
N LEU A 315 -23.45 -11.18 11.00
CA LEU A 315 -23.79 -10.10 10.06
C LEU A 315 -22.64 -9.09 9.88
N PRO A 316 -22.00 -8.56 10.96
CA PRO A 316 -20.80 -7.73 10.82
C PRO A 316 -19.67 -8.41 10.02
N LEU A 317 -19.39 -9.69 10.25
CA LEU A 317 -18.36 -10.44 9.50
C LEU A 317 -18.71 -10.54 8.02
N LEU A 318 -19.98 -10.83 7.69
CA LEU A 318 -20.44 -10.83 6.29
C LEU A 318 -20.30 -9.44 5.65
N CYS A 319 -20.60 -8.36 6.36
CA CYS A 319 -20.39 -6.99 5.88
C CYS A 319 -18.91 -6.71 5.61
N TRP A 320 -18.01 -7.12 6.50
CA TRP A 320 -16.56 -7.02 6.27
C TRP A 320 -16.11 -7.84 5.05
N ASN A 321 -16.59 -9.08 4.90
CA ASN A 321 -16.31 -9.89 3.72
C ASN A 321 -16.83 -9.22 2.43
N MET A 322 -17.99 -8.57 2.48
CA MET A 322 -18.54 -7.82 1.36
C MET A 322 -17.65 -6.63 0.98
N ILE A 323 -17.14 -5.87 1.95
CA ILE A 323 -16.19 -4.77 1.69
C ILE A 323 -14.94 -5.28 0.97
N TYR A 324 -14.35 -6.40 1.43
CA TYR A 324 -13.20 -7.01 0.76
C TYR A 324 -13.54 -7.56 -0.63
N THR A 325 -14.76 -8.05 -0.82
CA THR A 325 -15.25 -8.51 -2.13
C THR A 325 -15.36 -7.33 -3.09
N VAL A 326 -15.98 -6.22 -2.69
CA VAL A 326 -16.05 -4.99 -3.49
C VAL A 326 -14.65 -4.46 -3.80
N ARG A 327 -13.75 -4.45 -2.82
CA ARG A 327 -12.34 -4.07 -3.01
C ARG A 327 -11.67 -4.93 -4.07
N ALA A 328 -11.77 -6.25 -3.97
CA ALA A 328 -11.21 -7.16 -4.96
C ALA A 328 -11.80 -6.92 -6.36
N LEU A 329 -13.12 -6.77 -6.48
CA LEU A 329 -13.78 -6.56 -7.78
C LEU A 329 -13.40 -5.22 -8.42
N THR A 330 -13.28 -4.15 -7.64
CA THR A 330 -12.80 -2.85 -8.14
C THR A 330 -11.34 -2.94 -8.59
N GLU A 331 -10.50 -3.63 -7.82
CA GLU A 331 -9.12 -3.92 -8.17
C GLU A 331 -9.00 -4.73 -9.47
N GLU A 332 -9.76 -5.83 -9.63
CA GLU A 332 -9.75 -6.60 -10.89
C GLU A 332 -10.22 -5.72 -12.06
N ARG A 333 -11.28 -4.92 -11.88
CA ARG A 333 -11.77 -4.00 -12.92
C ARG A 333 -10.70 -2.97 -13.32
N HIS A 334 -9.90 -2.48 -12.38
CA HIS A 334 -8.73 -1.65 -12.68
C HIS A 334 -7.69 -2.43 -13.48
N LEU A 335 -7.29 -3.60 -12.98
CA LEU A 335 -6.22 -4.42 -13.54
C LEU A 335 -6.58 -5.01 -14.90
N MET A 336 -7.86 -5.26 -15.20
CA MET A 336 -8.36 -5.75 -16.49
C MET A 336 -8.08 -4.81 -17.66
N LYS A 337 -7.61 -3.58 -17.42
CA LYS A 337 -7.09 -2.70 -18.46
C LYS A 337 -5.69 -3.12 -18.95
N ASP A 338 -4.96 -3.89 -18.15
CA ASP A 338 -3.65 -4.45 -18.47
C ASP A 338 -3.80 -5.79 -19.21
N PRO A 339 -3.26 -5.95 -20.43
CA PRO A 339 -3.29 -7.22 -21.16
C PRO A 339 -2.71 -8.40 -20.37
N ASP A 340 -1.69 -8.16 -19.55
CA ASP A 340 -1.05 -9.20 -18.74
C ASP A 340 -2.03 -9.77 -17.71
N TYR A 341 -2.89 -8.92 -17.14
CA TYR A 341 -3.91 -9.35 -16.18
C TYR A 341 -5.02 -10.15 -16.85
N LYS A 342 -5.42 -9.77 -18.07
CA LYS A 342 -6.38 -10.56 -18.86
C LYS A 342 -5.84 -11.96 -19.16
N ALA A 343 -4.55 -12.07 -19.49
CA ALA A 343 -3.90 -13.36 -19.70
C ALA A 343 -3.84 -14.18 -18.40
N TYR A 344 -3.53 -13.52 -17.28
CA TYR A 344 -3.53 -14.15 -15.97
C TYR A 344 -4.90 -14.70 -15.55
N CYS A 345 -6.00 -13.96 -15.77
CA CYS A 345 -7.35 -14.43 -15.49
C CYS A 345 -7.77 -15.69 -16.28
N LYS A 346 -7.14 -15.94 -17.44
CA LYS A 346 -7.35 -17.19 -18.19
C LYS A 346 -6.65 -18.39 -17.55
N LYS A 347 -5.51 -18.15 -16.90
CA LYS A 347 -4.73 -19.19 -16.20
C LYS A 347 -5.33 -19.51 -14.84
N VAL A 348 -5.65 -18.50 -14.06
CA VAL A 348 -6.15 -18.62 -12.69
C VAL A 348 -7.61 -18.20 -12.68
N LYS A 349 -8.52 -19.18 -12.65
CA LYS A 349 -9.96 -18.96 -12.83
C LYS A 349 -10.67 -18.46 -11.58
N TYR A 350 -10.18 -18.83 -10.40
CA TYR A 350 -10.83 -18.57 -9.12
C TYR A 350 -10.34 -17.27 -8.46
N ARG A 351 -11.24 -16.51 -7.85
CA ARG A 351 -10.91 -15.30 -7.08
C ARG A 351 -10.44 -15.62 -5.68
N PHE A 352 -11.24 -16.38 -4.95
CA PHE A 352 -11.05 -16.59 -3.51
C PHE A 352 -11.03 -18.06 -3.13
N ILE A 353 -11.95 -18.87 -3.68
CA ILE A 353 -12.13 -20.26 -3.28
C ILE A 353 -12.11 -21.14 -4.54
N PRO A 354 -11.15 -22.07 -4.66
CA PRO A 354 -11.11 -23.01 -5.77
C PRO A 354 -12.43 -23.78 -5.91
N GLY A 355 -12.97 -23.83 -7.12
CA GLY A 355 -14.20 -24.56 -7.44
C GLY A 355 -15.51 -23.79 -7.18
N VAL A 356 -15.47 -22.65 -6.49
CA VAL A 356 -16.66 -21.84 -6.19
C VAL A 356 -16.64 -20.53 -6.97
N PHE A 357 -15.62 -19.70 -6.73
CA PHE A 357 -15.60 -18.33 -7.22
C PHE A 357 -14.19 -17.75 -7.36
#